data_AF-C5LHM2-F1
#
_entry.id   AF-C5LHM2-F1
#
_cell.length_a   1.000
_cell.length_b   1.000
_cell.length_c   1.000
_cell.angle_alpha   90.00
_cell.angle_beta   90.00
_cell.angle_gamma   90.00
#
_symmetry.space_group_name_H-M   'P 1'
#
loop_
_entity.id
_entity.type
_entity.pdbx_description
1 polymer ?
#
loop_
_entity_poly.entity_id
_entity_poly.type
_entity_poly.pdbx_seq_one_letter_code
_entity_poly.pdbx_strand_id
1 'polypeptide(L)'
;MTTTNQSRESNPHGPGSQRSSLTTQTTVNIPRLVKLLGPIDRAQGARLMGLLSVIIGRTYVSNRIAHINGHALRLLMQRKTVDFYALVVNALMMGLIQAVLTPLGDIIEAGIADHWRRQLTNTLSKRYFKDSTFYHLVSPAGGCDQVIVEDVPKVGYIRASCHSNDTLKPLVDLGWFSAGVFQLTGTTGLSSLLTYIISGMVFLRLIRPDLAGLTAKREELDGAFSMFHGRLSQCAESIAFLDGGAVESRTADKY
;
A
#
# COMPACT_ATOMS: atom_id res chain seq x y z
N MET A 1 -37.69 61.28 -36.11
CA MET A 1 -37.65 61.12 -34.64
C MET A 1 -37.46 59.64 -34.33
N THR A 2 -36.21 59.20 -34.19
CA THR A 2 -35.54 58.89 -32.89
C THR A 2 -35.79 57.41 -32.51
N THR A 3 -35.00 56.45 -33.01
CA THR A 3 -33.86 55.78 -32.32
C THR A 3 -34.05 55.51 -30.83
N THR A 4 -33.86 54.26 -30.41
CA THR A 4 -33.02 53.74 -29.28
C THR A 4 -33.53 52.32 -28.96
N ASN A 5 -32.92 51.27 -29.51
CA ASN A 5 -31.75 50.56 -28.99
C ASN A 5 -32.03 49.81 -27.67
N GLN A 6 -32.34 48.52 -27.78
CA GLN A 6 -32.31 47.58 -26.67
C GLN A 6 -31.20 46.56 -26.96
N SER A 7 -30.03 46.83 -26.39
CA SER A 7 -28.88 45.95 -26.37
C SER A 7 -28.95 45.00 -25.17
N ARG A 8 -28.55 43.75 -25.40
CA ARG A 8 -28.11 42.71 -24.44
C ARG A 8 -29.14 42.10 -23.47
N GLU A 9 -29.39 40.81 -23.63
CA GLU A 9 -28.81 39.83 -22.69
C GLU A 9 -28.53 38.48 -23.37
N SER A 10 -27.29 38.04 -23.21
CA SER A 10 -26.68 36.83 -23.74
C SER A 10 -27.14 35.60 -22.96
N ASN A 11 -27.68 34.62 -23.68
CA ASN A 11 -27.83 33.24 -23.21
C ASN A 11 -26.45 32.59 -23.00
N PRO A 12 -26.16 31.97 -21.83
CA PRO A 12 -25.02 31.08 -21.71
C PRO A 12 -25.44 29.75 -21.04
N HIS A 13 -26.28 28.95 -21.69
CA HIS A 13 -26.37 27.51 -21.39
C HIS A 13 -25.56 26.72 -22.44
N GLY A 14 -24.24 26.76 -22.30
CA GLY A 14 -23.33 25.79 -22.91
C GLY A 14 -23.08 24.60 -21.96
N PRO A 15 -22.92 23.36 -22.44
CA PRO A 15 -22.74 22.16 -21.61
C PRO A 15 -21.28 22.01 -21.13
N GLY A 16 -20.68 23.11 -20.65
CA GLY A 16 -19.26 23.18 -20.30
C GLY A 16 -18.96 23.49 -18.83
N SER A 17 -19.95 23.87 -18.03
CA SER A 17 -19.69 24.44 -16.69
C SER A 17 -19.90 23.47 -15.51
N GLN A 18 -20.45 22.27 -15.73
CA GLN A 18 -20.79 21.33 -14.63
C GLN A 18 -19.78 20.19 -14.39
N ARG A 19 -18.82 19.96 -15.30
CA ARG A 19 -17.83 18.87 -15.16
C ARG A 19 -16.53 19.28 -14.46
N SER A 20 -16.28 20.58 -14.25
CA SER A 20 -15.06 21.08 -13.61
C SER A 20 -15.06 20.97 -12.07
N SER A 21 -16.18 20.57 -11.45
CA SER A 21 -16.29 20.45 -9.99
C SER A 21 -15.94 19.05 -9.44
N LEU A 22 -15.76 18.04 -10.29
CA LEU A 22 -15.51 16.65 -9.87
C LEU A 22 -14.02 16.29 -9.65
N THR A 23 -13.10 17.19 -9.99
CA THR A 23 -11.66 17.01 -9.75
C THR A 23 -11.12 17.95 -8.67
N THR A 24 -12.00 18.44 -7.79
CA THR A 24 -11.56 19.03 -6.53
C THR A 24 -11.09 17.88 -5.64
N GLN A 25 -9.78 17.72 -5.53
CA GLN A 25 -9.07 16.86 -4.57
C GLN A 25 -10.01 16.26 -3.50
N THR A 26 -10.41 15.01 -3.69
CA THR A 26 -10.89 14.23 -2.55
C THR A 26 -9.64 13.96 -1.73
N THR A 27 -9.28 14.88 -0.84
CA THR A 27 -8.41 14.60 0.28
C THR A 27 -9.10 13.49 1.06
N VAL A 28 -8.77 12.24 0.71
CA VAL A 28 -9.32 11.06 1.38
C VAL A 28 -8.92 11.22 2.83
N ASN A 29 -9.90 11.52 3.67
CA ASN A 29 -9.68 11.67 5.09
C ASN A 29 -9.41 10.29 5.68
N ILE A 30 -8.16 9.83 5.57
CA ILE A 30 -7.62 8.60 6.16
C ILE A 30 -8.14 8.41 7.60
N PRO A 31 -8.18 9.43 8.50
CA PRO A 31 -8.70 9.22 9.85
C PRO A 31 -10.20 8.85 9.90
N ARG A 32 -11.02 9.33 8.96
CA ARG A 32 -12.45 8.94 8.87
C ARG A 32 -12.60 7.52 8.35
N LEU A 33 -11.74 7.11 7.42
CA LEU A 33 -11.72 5.76 6.86
C LEU A 33 -11.24 4.74 7.90
N VAL A 34 -10.26 5.13 8.73
CA VAL A 34 -9.83 4.36 9.91
C VAL A 34 -10.92 4.27 10.97
N LYS A 35 -11.66 5.36 11.22
CA LYS A 35 -12.77 5.39 12.19
C LYS A 35 -13.99 4.59 11.72
N LEU A 36 -14.17 4.45 10.41
CA LEU A 36 -15.21 3.62 9.80
C LEU A 36 -14.96 2.12 10.05
N LEU A 37 -13.72 1.72 10.30
CA LEU A 37 -13.32 0.32 10.35
C LEU A 37 -13.66 -0.39 11.67
N GLY A 38 -14.18 0.32 12.67
CA GLY A 38 -14.63 -0.25 13.93
C GLY A 38 -13.49 -0.62 14.89
N PRO A 39 -13.85 -0.97 16.15
CA PRO A 39 -12.89 -1.34 17.18
C PRO A 39 -12.24 -2.70 16.90
N ILE A 40 -11.04 -2.89 17.44
CA ILE A 40 -10.32 -4.17 17.45
C ILE A 40 -11.03 -5.10 18.44
N ASP A 41 -11.61 -6.19 17.94
CA ASP A 41 -12.22 -7.20 18.80
C ASP A 41 -11.16 -7.99 19.60
N ARG A 42 -11.53 -8.54 20.77
CA ARG A 42 -10.62 -9.37 21.59
C ARG A 42 -10.00 -10.53 20.81
N ALA A 43 -10.75 -11.13 19.89
CA ALA A 43 -10.27 -12.21 19.02
C ALA A 43 -9.22 -11.73 18.00
N GLN A 44 -9.33 -10.49 17.50
CA GLN A 44 -8.29 -9.88 16.66
C GLN A 44 -7.04 -9.57 17.48
N GLY A 45 -7.20 -9.08 18.72
CA GLY A 45 -6.09 -8.85 19.65
C GLY A 45 -5.27 -10.12 19.89
N ALA A 46 -5.93 -11.26 20.07
CA ALA A 46 -5.25 -12.55 20.21
C ALA A 46 -4.47 -12.95 18.94
N ARG A 47 -5.02 -12.70 17.74
CA ARG A 47 -4.30 -12.96 16.47
C ARG A 47 -3.09 -12.04 16.28
N LEU A 48 -3.19 -10.77 16.68
CA LEU A 48 -2.06 -9.84 16.68
C LEU A 48 -0.97 -10.25 17.66
N MET A 49 -1.34 -10.71 18.86
CA MET A 49 -0.39 -11.28 19.83
C MET A 49 0.29 -12.55 19.30
N GLY A 50 -0.47 -13.42 18.64
CA GLY A 50 0.07 -14.61 17.96
C GLY A 50 1.01 -14.26 16.81
N LEU A 51 0.72 -13.21 16.06
CA LEU A 51 1.62 -12.71 15.03
C LEU A 51 2.91 -12.16 15.64
N LEU A 52 2.81 -11.36 16.71
CA LEU A 52 3.98 -10.84 17.43
C LEU A 52 4.87 -11.97 17.96
N SER A 53 4.30 -13.03 18.51
CA SER A 53 5.09 -14.17 18.99
C SER A 53 5.81 -14.90 17.86
N VAL A 54 5.17 -15.06 16.69
CA VAL A 54 5.82 -15.63 15.50
C VAL A 54 6.93 -14.72 14.99
N ILE A 55 6.74 -13.40 14.95
CA ILE A 55 7.77 -12.45 14.53
C ILE A 55 8.98 -12.54 15.46
N ILE A 56 8.77 -12.48 16.78
CA ILE A 56 9.84 -12.62 17.78
C ILE A 56 10.56 -13.96 17.62
N GLY A 57 9.82 -15.05 17.41
CA GLY A 57 10.37 -16.38 17.15
C GLY A 57 11.27 -16.41 15.92
N ARG A 58 10.85 -15.79 14.80
CA ARG A 58 11.67 -15.68 13.59
C ARG A 58 12.94 -14.88 13.84
N THR A 59 12.84 -13.72 14.51
CA THR A 59 14.00 -12.88 14.81
C THR A 59 15.00 -13.64 15.69
N TYR A 60 14.52 -14.40 16.68
CA TYR A 60 15.34 -15.25 17.52
C TYR A 60 16.06 -16.36 16.72
N VAL A 61 15.33 -17.11 15.89
CA VAL A 61 15.89 -18.20 15.08
C VAL A 61 16.91 -17.65 14.08
N SER A 62 16.59 -16.55 13.41
CA SER A 62 17.49 -15.85 12.48
C SER A 62 18.80 -15.42 13.16
N ASN A 63 18.70 -14.79 14.34
CA ASN A 63 19.87 -14.38 15.10
C ASN A 63 20.70 -15.60 15.57
N ARG A 64 20.04 -16.69 15.96
CA ARG A 64 20.73 -17.91 16.38
C ARG A 64 21.49 -18.56 15.22
N ILE A 65 20.92 -18.59 14.02
CA ILE A 65 21.59 -19.07 12.80
C ILE A 65 22.84 -18.22 12.50
N ALA A 66 22.77 -16.90 12.67
CA ALA A 66 23.92 -16.02 12.48
C ALA A 66 25.09 -16.37 13.44
N HIS A 67 24.80 -16.64 14.71
CA HIS A 67 25.81 -17.09 15.67
C HIS A 67 26.39 -18.47 15.32
N ILE A 68 25.55 -19.39 14.84
CA ILE A 68 25.97 -20.73 14.42
C ILE A 68 26.90 -20.66 13.21
N ASN A 69 26.59 -19.84 12.21
CA ASN A 69 27.46 -19.64 11.04
C ASN A 69 28.84 -19.10 11.44
N GLY A 70 28.89 -18.16 12.40
CA GLY A 70 30.15 -17.65 12.95
C GLY A 70 30.97 -18.71 13.70
N HIS A 71 30.31 -19.58 14.46
CA HIS A 71 30.96 -20.70 15.15
C HIS A 71 31.42 -21.80 14.17
N ALA A 72 30.64 -22.06 13.12
CA ALA A 72 30.95 -23.06 12.11
C ALA A 72 32.23 -22.71 11.36
N LEU A 73 32.39 -21.44 10.99
CA LEU A 73 33.60 -20.94 10.34
C LEU A 73 34.83 -21.09 11.23
N ARG A 74 34.70 -20.79 12.54
CA ARG A 74 35.79 -20.97 13.51
C ARG A 74 36.19 -22.43 13.69
N LEU A 75 35.21 -23.33 13.81
CA LEU A 75 35.47 -24.78 13.97
C LEU A 75 36.08 -25.40 12.70
N LEU A 76 35.68 -24.91 11.52
CA LEU A 76 36.25 -25.31 10.24
C LEU A 76 37.74 -24.92 10.17
N MET A 77 38.09 -23.69 10.57
CA MET A 77 39.49 -23.25 10.66
C MET A 77 40.31 -24.05 11.67
N GLN A 78 39.69 -24.56 12.74
CA GLN A 78 40.34 -25.38 13.78
C GLN A 78 40.38 -26.89 13.46
N ARG A 79 39.86 -27.34 12.30
CA ARG A 79 39.75 -28.76 11.90
C ARG A 79 39.05 -29.69 12.91
N LYS A 80 38.16 -29.17 13.76
CA LYS A 80 37.39 -29.99 14.72
C LYS A 80 36.13 -30.55 14.04
N THR A 81 36.21 -31.79 13.55
CA THR A 81 35.17 -32.42 12.71
C THR A 81 33.92 -32.84 13.47
N VAL A 82 34.04 -33.34 14.70
CA VAL A 82 32.90 -33.81 15.51
C VAL A 82 31.99 -32.65 15.92
N ASP A 83 32.58 -31.58 16.46
CA ASP A 83 31.86 -30.37 16.85
C ASP A 83 31.22 -29.67 15.64
N PHE A 84 31.90 -29.71 14.48
CA PHE A 84 31.38 -29.17 13.23
C PHE A 84 30.12 -29.91 12.77
N TYR A 85 30.11 -31.25 12.80
CA TYR A 85 28.94 -32.03 12.40
C TYR A 85 27.74 -31.77 13.33
N ALA A 86 27.95 -31.75 14.65
CA ALA A 86 26.90 -31.42 15.61
C ALA A 86 26.32 -30.02 15.37
N LEU A 87 27.18 -29.06 15.02
CA LEU A 87 26.77 -27.70 14.71
C LEU A 87 25.97 -27.61 13.40
N VAL A 88 26.35 -28.35 12.35
CA VAL A 88 25.61 -28.44 11.09
C VAL A 88 24.22 -29.03 11.30
N VAL A 89 24.10 -30.12 12.08
CA VAL A 89 22.79 -30.70 12.40
C VAL A 89 21.91 -29.69 13.14
N ASN A 90 22.46 -28.96 14.11
CA ASN A 90 21.72 -27.91 14.80
C ASN A 90 21.31 -26.75 13.87
N ALA A 91 22.17 -26.38 12.91
CA ALA A 91 21.86 -25.38 11.89
C ALA A 91 20.69 -25.83 11.00
N LEU A 92 20.70 -27.09 10.57
CA LEU A 92 19.63 -27.69 9.76
C LEU A 92 18.30 -27.69 10.53
N MET A 93 18.30 -28.08 11.81
CA MET A 93 17.10 -28.06 12.65
C MET A 93 16.52 -26.65 12.79
N MET A 94 17.37 -25.63 12.96
CA MET A 94 16.91 -24.24 13.00
C MET A 94 16.40 -23.74 11.65
N GLY A 95 17.01 -24.17 10.56
CA GLY A 95 16.52 -23.92 9.21
C GLY A 95 15.12 -24.51 8.99
N LEU A 96 14.87 -25.73 9.48
CA LEU A 96 13.55 -26.36 9.43
C LEU A 96 12.51 -25.59 10.26
N ILE A 97 12.86 -25.16 11.46
CA ILE A 97 11.97 -24.32 12.30
C ILE A 97 11.64 -23.02 11.56
N GLN A 98 12.63 -22.36 10.96
CA GLN A 98 12.44 -21.13 10.20
C GLN A 98 11.52 -21.35 8.98
N ALA A 99 11.66 -22.49 8.29
CA ALA A 99 10.82 -22.86 7.16
C ALA A 99 9.35 -23.06 7.54
N VAL A 100 9.05 -23.39 8.80
CA VAL A 100 7.67 -23.50 9.33
C VAL A 100 7.17 -22.15 9.85
N LEU A 101 8.01 -21.40 10.57
CA LEU A 101 7.62 -20.08 11.11
C LEU A 101 7.29 -19.08 10.00
N THR A 102 7.94 -19.21 8.84
CA THR A 102 7.77 -18.31 7.68
C THR A 102 6.34 -18.36 7.09
N PRO A 103 5.80 -19.50 6.66
CA PRO A 103 4.42 -19.56 6.22
C PRO A 103 3.42 -19.34 7.38
N LEU A 104 3.75 -19.72 8.61
CA LEU A 104 2.83 -19.58 9.75
C LEU A 104 2.42 -18.12 10.02
N GLY A 105 3.39 -17.20 10.01
CA GLY A 105 3.09 -15.77 10.22
C GLY A 105 2.29 -15.17 9.06
N ASP A 106 2.56 -15.63 7.83
CA ASP A 106 1.86 -15.15 6.63
C ASP A 106 0.39 -15.63 6.65
N ILE A 107 0.12 -16.83 7.15
CA ILE A 107 -1.24 -17.36 7.36
C ILE A 107 -1.99 -16.53 8.43
N ILE A 108 -1.33 -16.19 9.55
CA ILE A 108 -1.94 -15.39 10.61
C ILE A 108 -2.27 -13.98 10.07
N GLU A 109 -1.36 -13.37 9.33
CA GLU A 109 -1.56 -12.08 8.67
C GLU A 109 -2.74 -12.13 7.70
N ALA A 110 -2.79 -13.14 6.82
CA ALA A 110 -3.90 -13.32 5.89
C ALA A 110 -5.24 -13.46 6.63
N GLY A 111 -5.26 -14.16 7.77
CA GLY A 111 -6.44 -14.27 8.63
C GLY A 111 -6.86 -12.97 9.31
N ILE A 112 -5.91 -12.06 9.59
CA ILE A 112 -6.19 -10.71 10.08
C ILE A 112 -6.76 -9.87 8.93
N ALA A 113 -6.13 -9.90 7.76
CA ALA A 113 -6.58 -9.18 6.57
C ALA A 113 -8.01 -9.55 6.14
N ASP A 114 -8.34 -10.84 6.11
CA ASP A 114 -9.69 -11.29 5.76
C ASP A 114 -10.74 -10.80 6.79
N HIS A 115 -10.39 -10.78 8.07
CA HIS A 115 -11.29 -10.27 9.10
C HIS A 115 -11.59 -8.77 8.91
N TRP A 116 -10.55 -7.95 8.71
CA TRP A 116 -10.73 -6.51 8.44
C TRP A 116 -11.51 -6.25 7.16
N ARG A 117 -11.26 -7.03 6.11
CA ARG A 117 -12.03 -6.98 4.86
C ARG A 117 -13.52 -7.25 5.12
N ARG A 118 -13.87 -8.30 5.87
CA ARG A 118 -15.27 -8.61 6.21
C ARG A 118 -15.91 -7.50 7.03
N GLN A 119 -15.20 -6.95 8.01
CA GLN A 119 -15.69 -5.86 8.86
C GLN A 119 -15.98 -4.60 8.04
N LEU A 120 -15.07 -4.23 7.13
CA LEU A 120 -15.24 -3.07 6.27
C LEU A 120 -16.40 -3.29 5.27
N THR A 121 -16.44 -4.45 4.63
CA THR A 121 -17.50 -4.81 3.67
C THR A 121 -18.88 -4.76 4.34
N ASN A 122 -19.01 -5.35 5.53
CA ASN A 122 -20.26 -5.33 6.29
C ASN A 122 -20.67 -3.92 6.71
N THR A 123 -19.71 -3.10 7.15
CA THR A 123 -19.99 -1.72 7.59
C THR A 123 -20.39 -0.82 6.42
N LEU A 124 -19.73 -1.00 5.28
CA LEU A 124 -20.02 -0.25 4.07
C LEU A 124 -21.35 -0.69 3.45
N SER A 125 -21.60 -2.00 3.36
CA SER A 125 -22.87 -2.55 2.88
C SER A 125 -24.05 -2.07 3.73
N LYS A 126 -23.92 -2.08 5.07
CA LYS A 126 -24.96 -1.52 5.97
C LYS A 126 -25.25 -0.05 5.71
N ARG A 127 -24.25 0.76 5.37
CA ARG A 127 -24.43 2.18 5.03
C ARG A 127 -24.98 2.38 3.63
N TYR A 128 -24.58 1.53 2.68
CA TYR A 128 -25.05 1.57 1.30
C TYR A 128 -26.56 1.30 1.20
N PHE A 129 -27.07 0.33 1.95
CA PHE A 129 -28.50 0.00 2.00
C PHE A 129 -29.33 0.87 2.95
N LYS A 130 -28.71 1.73 3.75
CA LYS A 130 -29.43 2.62 4.66
C LYS A 130 -29.98 3.82 3.90
N ASP A 131 -31.19 4.26 4.23
CA ASP A 131 -31.82 5.51 3.76
C ASP A 131 -31.92 5.62 2.22
N SER A 132 -32.03 4.48 1.51
CA SER A 132 -32.05 4.42 0.04
C SER A 132 -30.85 5.12 -0.62
N THR A 133 -29.73 5.21 0.10
CA THR A 133 -28.52 5.90 -0.33
C THR A 133 -28.00 5.33 -1.65
N PHE A 134 -28.21 4.03 -1.90
CA PHE A 134 -27.93 3.38 -3.20
C PHE A 134 -28.53 4.15 -4.40
N TYR A 135 -29.76 4.67 -4.29
CA TYR A 135 -30.42 5.38 -5.38
C TYR A 135 -29.76 6.74 -5.66
N HIS A 136 -29.23 7.38 -4.63
CA HIS A 136 -28.51 8.64 -4.75
C HIS A 136 -27.06 8.47 -5.22
N LEU A 137 -26.45 7.28 -5.04
CA LEU A 137 -25.10 6.96 -5.51
C LEU A 137 -25.06 6.35 -6.91
N VAL A 138 -26.20 5.87 -7.45
CA VAL A 138 -26.36 5.55 -8.87
C VAL A 138 -26.46 6.86 -9.66
N SER A 139 -25.33 7.55 -9.75
CA SER A 139 -25.14 8.66 -10.68
C SER A 139 -24.82 8.12 -12.07
N PRO A 140 -25.19 8.80 -13.17
CA PRO A 140 -24.90 8.37 -14.54
C PRO A 140 -23.42 8.21 -14.87
N ALA A 141 -22.53 8.63 -13.97
CA ALA A 141 -21.08 8.53 -14.13
C ALA A 141 -20.52 7.11 -13.95
N GLY A 142 -21.30 6.17 -13.40
CA GLY A 142 -20.89 4.77 -13.22
C GLY A 142 -19.75 4.58 -12.21
N GLY A 143 -19.61 3.36 -11.68
CA GLY A 143 -18.41 2.93 -10.96
C GLY A 143 -18.46 2.93 -9.42
N CYS A 144 -19.54 3.38 -8.77
CA CYS A 144 -19.62 3.28 -7.30
C CYS A 144 -19.60 1.81 -6.83
N ASP A 145 -20.32 0.94 -7.53
CA ASP A 145 -20.37 -0.48 -7.19
C ASP A 145 -19.02 -1.17 -7.46
N GLN A 146 -18.31 -0.74 -8.50
CA GLN A 146 -16.97 -1.23 -8.83
C GLN A 146 -15.95 -0.84 -7.75
N VAL A 147 -15.98 0.40 -7.26
CA VAL A 147 -15.12 0.85 -6.14
C VAL A 147 -15.42 0.06 -4.86
N ILE A 148 -16.70 -0.22 -4.59
CA ILE A 148 -17.10 -1.01 -3.41
C ILE A 148 -16.62 -2.46 -3.51
N VAL A 149 -16.63 -3.07 -4.70
CA VAL A 149 -16.25 -4.48 -4.89
C VAL A 149 -14.73 -4.63 -5.00
N GLU A 150 -14.05 -3.74 -5.72
CA GLU A 150 -12.62 -3.88 -6.02
C GLU A 150 -11.72 -3.19 -5.00
N ASP A 151 -12.06 -1.99 -4.53
CA ASP A 151 -11.13 -1.19 -3.73
C ASP A 151 -11.26 -1.44 -2.23
N VAL A 152 -12.45 -1.82 -1.77
CA VAL A 152 -12.70 -2.15 -0.35
C VAL A 152 -11.84 -3.32 0.13
N PRO A 153 -11.71 -4.43 -0.62
CA PRO A 153 -10.77 -5.49 -0.27
C PRO A 153 -9.32 -5.02 -0.21
N LYS A 154 -8.89 -4.19 -1.17
CA LYS A 154 -7.51 -3.65 -1.23
C LYS A 154 -7.22 -2.80 0.00
N VAL A 155 -8.14 -1.92 0.39
CA VAL A 155 -7.98 -1.06 1.57
C VAL A 155 -7.93 -1.88 2.87
N GLY A 156 -8.78 -2.91 2.98
CA GLY A 156 -8.76 -3.83 4.13
C GLY A 156 -7.41 -4.56 4.26
N TYR A 157 -6.88 -5.03 3.14
CA TYR A 157 -5.56 -5.67 3.06
C TYR A 157 -4.43 -4.71 3.44
N ILE A 158 -4.36 -3.52 2.82
CA ILE A 158 -3.32 -2.52 3.07
C ILE A 158 -3.24 -2.17 4.55
N ARG A 159 -4.39 -2.01 5.22
CA ARG A 159 -4.39 -1.71 6.65
C ARG A 159 -3.93 -2.88 7.51
N ALA A 160 -4.36 -4.10 7.18
CA ALA A 160 -3.91 -5.29 7.90
C ALA A 160 -2.39 -5.43 7.77
N SER A 161 -1.85 -5.38 6.55
CA SER A 161 -0.40 -5.48 6.32
C SER A 161 0.39 -4.36 6.99
N CYS A 162 -0.13 -3.12 6.96
CA CYS A 162 0.49 -1.99 7.64
C CYS A 162 0.53 -2.14 9.17
N HIS A 163 -0.53 -2.66 9.80
CA HIS A 163 -0.57 -2.83 11.25
C HIS A 163 0.11 -4.12 11.75
N SER A 164 0.18 -5.13 10.89
CA SER A 164 0.60 -6.48 11.27
C SER A 164 2.04 -6.78 10.87
N ASN A 165 2.42 -6.60 9.61
CA ASN A 165 3.61 -7.24 9.09
C ASN A 165 4.69 -6.25 8.68
N ASP A 166 4.30 -5.23 7.92
CA ASP A 166 5.25 -4.27 7.36
C ASP A 166 5.79 -3.30 8.40
N THR A 167 5.04 -3.04 9.48
CA THR A 167 5.50 -2.16 10.56
C THR A 167 6.08 -2.95 11.74
N LEU A 168 5.45 -4.05 12.16
CA LEU A 168 5.90 -4.78 13.35
C LEU A 168 7.19 -5.55 13.11
N LYS A 169 7.41 -6.14 11.92
CA LYS A 169 8.67 -6.83 11.60
C LYS A 169 9.89 -5.91 11.75
N PRO A 170 10.00 -4.78 11.02
CA PRO A 170 11.17 -3.92 11.14
C PRO A 170 11.31 -3.30 12.52
N LEU A 171 10.22 -3.06 13.26
CA LEU A 171 10.29 -2.52 14.62
C LEU A 171 10.89 -3.53 15.61
N VAL A 172 10.43 -4.78 15.55
CA VAL A 172 10.96 -5.86 16.39
C VAL A 172 12.41 -6.16 16.03
N ASP A 173 12.73 -6.24 14.74
CA ASP A 173 14.09 -6.47 14.26
C ASP A 173 15.03 -5.32 14.66
N LEU A 174 14.59 -4.06 14.52
CA LEU A 174 15.36 -2.89 14.94
C LEU A 174 15.59 -2.88 16.45
N GLY A 175 14.56 -3.18 17.25
CA GLY A 175 14.69 -3.27 18.71
C GLY A 175 15.66 -4.37 19.14
N TRP A 176 15.53 -5.56 18.55
CA TRP A 176 16.42 -6.69 18.83
C TRP A 176 17.86 -6.41 18.42
N PHE A 177 18.07 -5.90 17.21
CA PHE A 177 19.39 -5.55 16.69
C PHE A 177 20.03 -4.44 17.52
N SER A 178 19.26 -3.39 17.87
CA SER A 178 19.72 -2.32 18.74
C SER A 178 20.16 -2.84 20.11
N ALA A 179 19.42 -3.79 20.69
CA ALA A 179 19.79 -4.42 21.95
C ALA A 179 21.09 -5.25 21.83
N GLY A 180 21.25 -6.00 20.74
CA GLY A 180 22.47 -6.77 20.48
C GLY A 180 23.71 -5.89 20.30
N VAL A 181 23.60 -4.81 19.53
CA VAL A 181 24.69 -3.84 19.35
C VAL A 181 25.04 -3.15 20.66
N PHE A 182 24.03 -2.80 21.45
CA PHE A 182 24.23 -2.21 22.78
C PHE A 182 25.00 -3.14 23.71
N GLN A 183 24.70 -4.44 23.72
CA GLN A 183 25.43 -5.42 24.54
C GLN A 183 26.89 -5.62 24.08
N LEU A 184 27.15 -5.55 22.77
CA LEU A 184 28.49 -5.79 22.22
C LEU A 184 29.41 -4.57 22.32
N THR A 185 28.88 -3.36 22.11
CA THR A 185 29.70 -2.14 21.91
C THR A 185 29.33 -1.01 22.88
N GLY A 186 28.30 -1.19 23.71
CA GLY A 186 27.81 -0.16 24.62
C GLY A 186 27.07 0.98 23.91
N THR A 187 26.87 2.08 24.65
CA THR A 187 26.16 3.28 24.19
C THR A 187 26.86 3.96 23.01
N THR A 188 28.20 3.98 23.01
CA THR A 188 29.02 4.67 22.02
C THR A 188 29.00 3.99 20.65
N GLY A 189 28.97 2.65 20.63
CA GLY A 189 28.82 1.91 19.39
C GLY A 189 27.42 2.04 18.77
N LEU A 190 26.39 2.02 19.62
CA LEU A 190 25.02 2.19 19.14
C LEU A 190 24.78 3.60 18.59
N SER A 191 25.28 4.64 19.27
CA SER A 191 25.11 6.03 18.82
C SER A 191 25.81 6.28 17.48
N SER A 192 27.07 5.83 17.34
CA SER A 192 27.81 5.98 16.08
C SER A 192 27.15 5.25 14.90
N LEU A 193 26.61 4.05 15.13
CA LEU A 193 25.89 3.31 14.10
C LEU A 193 24.59 4.01 13.68
N LEU A 194 23.81 4.52 14.65
CA LEU A 194 22.60 5.29 14.35
C LEU A 194 22.92 6.58 13.60
N THR A 195 23.98 7.30 13.99
CA THR A 195 24.45 8.50 13.27
C THR A 195 24.82 8.16 11.83
N TYR A 196 25.48 7.03 11.58
CA TYR A 196 25.82 6.56 10.23
C TYR A 196 24.57 6.25 9.39
N ILE A 197 23.57 5.57 9.97
CA ILE A 197 22.31 5.25 9.27
C ILE A 197 21.53 6.52 8.94
N ILE A 198 21.41 7.44 9.89
CA ILE A 198 20.67 8.70 9.70
C ILE A 198 21.36 9.57 8.66
N SER A 199 22.68 9.71 8.70
CA SER A 199 23.43 10.50 7.71
C SER A 199 23.28 9.92 6.31
N GLY A 200 23.37 8.59 6.17
CA GLY A 200 23.10 7.90 4.90
C GLY A 200 21.67 8.10 4.40
N MET A 201 20.68 8.10 5.31
CA MET A 201 19.28 8.36 4.96
C MET A 201 19.06 9.80 4.46
N VAL A 202 19.66 10.78 5.12
CA VAL A 202 19.60 12.19 4.70
C VAL A 202 20.28 12.37 3.35
N PHE A 203 21.48 11.82 3.19
CA PHE A 203 22.22 11.87 1.91
C PHE A 203 21.41 11.25 0.77
N LEU A 204 20.82 10.07 1.00
CA LEU A 204 19.96 9.41 0.03
C LEU A 204 18.69 10.21 -0.27
N ARG A 205 18.10 10.90 0.72
CA ARG A 205 16.95 11.80 0.52
C ARG A 205 17.30 13.02 -0.33
N LEU A 206 18.53 13.53 -0.23
CA LEU A 206 18.99 14.67 -1.03
C LEU A 206 19.25 14.29 -2.48
N ILE A 207 19.74 13.07 -2.73
CA ILE A 207 20.03 12.57 -4.09
C ILE A 207 18.79 12.01 -4.77
N ARG A 208 17.84 11.47 -4.00
CA ARG A 208 16.64 10.85 -4.59
C ARG A 208 15.85 11.89 -5.40
N PRO A 209 15.64 11.68 -6.70
CA PRO A 209 14.80 12.55 -7.51
C PRO A 209 13.34 12.47 -7.06
N ASP A 210 12.56 13.51 -7.36
CA ASP A 210 11.14 13.57 -7.06
C ASP A 210 10.34 12.60 -7.93
N LEU A 211 10.35 11.33 -7.54
CA LEU A 211 9.56 10.28 -8.17
C LEU A 211 8.05 10.48 -7.95
N ALA A 212 7.67 11.20 -6.88
CA ALA A 212 6.26 11.44 -6.59
C ALA A 212 5.65 12.41 -7.61
N GLY A 213 6.37 13.50 -7.94
CA GLY A 213 5.96 14.42 -9.00
C GLY A 213 5.86 13.75 -10.37
N LEU A 214 6.83 12.89 -10.71
CA LEU A 214 6.80 12.11 -11.96
C LEU A 214 5.64 11.12 -12.01
N THR A 215 5.35 10.44 -10.90
CA THR A 215 4.23 9.49 -10.81
C THR A 215 2.89 10.23 -10.92
N ALA A 216 2.73 11.35 -10.24
CA ALA A 216 1.52 12.18 -10.34
C ALA A 216 1.31 12.68 -11.78
N LYS A 217 2.38 13.07 -12.47
CA LYS A 217 2.27 13.49 -13.88
C LYS A 217 1.89 12.34 -14.80
N ARG A 218 2.42 11.14 -14.54
CA ARG A 218 2.07 9.93 -15.28
C ARG A 218 0.60 9.56 -15.07
N GLU A 219 0.11 9.57 -13.84
CA GLU A 219 -1.30 9.31 -13.53
C GLU A 219 -2.24 10.34 -14.20
N GLU A 220 -1.84 11.61 -14.29
CA GLU A 220 -2.58 12.63 -15.02
C GLU A 220 -2.68 12.31 -16.52
N LEU A 221 -1.57 11.89 -17.14
CA LEU A 221 -1.50 11.51 -18.56
C LEU A 221 -2.32 10.24 -18.83
N ASP A 222 -2.13 9.18 -18.02
CA ASP A 222 -2.87 7.92 -18.13
C ASP A 222 -4.39 8.14 -17.93
N GLY A 223 -4.76 9.06 -17.03
CA GLY A 223 -6.14 9.49 -16.83
C GLY A 223 -6.72 10.23 -18.04
N ALA A 224 -5.96 11.16 -18.61
CA ALA A 224 -6.36 11.89 -19.82
C ALA A 224 -6.51 10.94 -21.03
N PHE A 225 -5.59 9.99 -21.19
CA PHE A 225 -5.65 8.94 -22.21
C PHE A 225 -6.89 8.05 -22.03
N SER A 226 -7.19 7.63 -20.80
CA SER A 226 -8.40 6.83 -20.50
C SER A 226 -9.69 7.59 -20.83
N MET A 227 -9.76 8.89 -20.55
CA MET A 227 -10.90 9.72 -20.94
C MET A 227 -11.01 9.89 -22.46
N PHE A 228 -9.88 10.08 -23.14
CA PHE A 228 -9.83 10.15 -24.60
C PHE A 228 -10.35 8.85 -25.23
N HIS A 229 -9.87 7.70 -24.76
CA HIS A 229 -10.31 6.40 -25.24
C HIS A 229 -11.81 6.13 -24.95
N GLY A 230 -12.30 6.54 -23.78
CA GLY A 230 -13.73 6.48 -23.45
C GLY A 230 -14.59 7.31 -24.41
N ARG A 231 -14.15 8.51 -24.79
CA ARG A 231 -14.81 9.34 -25.81
C ARG A 231 -14.76 8.70 -27.19
N LEU A 232 -13.60 8.16 -27.57
CA LEU A 232 -13.40 7.48 -28.84
C LEU A 232 -14.35 6.30 -28.99
N SER A 233 -14.53 5.49 -27.94
CA SER A 233 -15.46 4.37 -27.94
C SER A 233 -16.92 4.82 -28.07
N GLN A 234 -17.31 5.93 -27.44
CA GLN A 234 -18.69 6.45 -27.52
C GLN A 234 -19.00 7.09 -28.87
N CYS A 235 -17.99 7.65 -29.55
CA CYS A 235 -18.12 8.29 -30.85
C CYS A 235 -17.58 7.42 -32.00
N ALA A 236 -17.35 6.12 -31.76
CA ALA A 236 -16.71 5.24 -32.74
C ALA A 236 -17.47 5.16 -34.06
N GLU A 237 -18.81 5.15 -34.00
CA GLU A 237 -19.68 5.09 -35.18
C GLU A 237 -19.63 6.37 -36.02
N SER A 238 -19.66 7.55 -35.37
CA SER A 238 -19.56 8.83 -36.08
C SER A 238 -18.17 9.06 -36.68
N ILE A 239 -17.11 8.62 -35.99
CA ILE A 239 -15.73 8.72 -36.46
C ILE A 239 -15.49 7.78 -37.64
N ALA A 240 -16.03 6.56 -37.60
CA ALA A 240 -15.99 5.63 -38.71
C ALA A 240 -16.78 6.14 -39.93
N PHE A 241 -17.94 6.77 -39.70
CA PHE A 241 -18.75 7.37 -40.77
C PHE A 241 -18.08 8.58 -41.45
N LEU A 242 -17.29 9.36 -40.71
CA LEU A 242 -16.57 10.55 -41.19
C LEU A 242 -15.12 10.26 -41.63
N ASP A 243 -14.67 9.00 -41.62
CA ASP A 243 -13.28 8.58 -41.86
C ASP A 243 -12.25 9.36 -41.01
N GLY A 244 -12.62 9.68 -39.76
CA GLY A 244 -11.84 10.54 -38.86
C GLY A 244 -10.66 9.88 -38.14
N GLY A 245 -10.38 8.60 -38.42
CA GLY A 245 -9.40 7.79 -37.66
C GLY A 245 -7.97 8.37 -37.66
N ALA A 246 -7.54 8.98 -38.77
CA ALA A 246 -6.21 9.59 -38.88
C ALA A 246 -6.05 10.84 -38.00
N VAL A 247 -7.12 11.58 -37.74
CA VAL A 247 -7.11 12.80 -36.89
C VAL A 247 -7.09 12.43 -35.41
N GLU A 248 -7.90 11.44 -35.04
CA GLU A 248 -7.95 10.92 -33.66
C GLU A 248 -6.64 10.23 -33.27
N SER A 249 -6.01 9.48 -34.18
CA SER A 249 -4.68 8.88 -33.94
C SER A 249 -3.60 9.93 -33.63
N ARG A 250 -3.56 11.04 -34.37
CA ARG A 250 -2.60 12.15 -34.11
C ARG A 250 -2.88 12.87 -32.79
N THR A 251 -4.11 12.80 -32.30
CA THR A 251 -4.50 13.40 -31.03
C THR A 251 -4.14 12.48 -29.86
N ALA A 252 -4.18 11.17 -30.06
CA ALA A 252 -3.72 10.17 -29.10
C ALA A 252 -2.22 10.26 -28.81
N ASP A 253 -1.37 10.52 -29.82
CA ASP A 253 0.09 10.64 -29.68
C ASP A 253 0.57 11.78 -28.75
N LYS A 254 -0.33 12.66 -28.31
CA LYS A 254 -0.01 13.77 -27.40
C LYS A 254 -0.05 13.39 -25.92
N TYR A 255 -0.53 12.19 -25.59
CA TYR A 255 -0.66 11.65 -24.23
C TYR A 255 0.30 10.49 -24.02
#